data_AF-A0A665V3A7-F1
#
_entry.id   AF-A0A665V3A7-F1
#
_cell.length_a   1.000
_cell.length_b   1.000
_cell.length_c   1.000
_cell.angle_alpha   90.00
_cell.angle_beta   90.00
_cell.angle_gamma   90.00
#
_symmetry.space_group_name_H-M   'P 1'
#
loop_
_entity.id
_entity.type
_entity.pdbx_description
1 polymer ?
#
loop_
_entity_poly.entity_id
_entity_poly.type
_entity_poly.pdbx_seq_one_letter_code
_entity_poly.pdbx_strand_id
1 'polypeptide(L)'
;FLFLIPLQSGGPNLINMEVMRTHSELFRGQCMRLILETDKACKRMQNDDNKRLDQRVRDIQFLKKELELKLEEVIVEIDVLVALHNRVAKAQEACKDPLRVAVVCLEERMKRVPSERFHDEVDKELLKEREIIEGVASLLQRVIEQITEQIRLNRSAKYHLEKDLKEKFEAQGIDNSCALLTTSSVKNQKSQNPIIVLPSLAVTPKQWEDISEINITKAEQQRTNSMSLRALVESVLEQTAADMQKQLQVTREAFQLNIQQIKSAKSQMEDQLSKILCELASQQKIREDLLVAITENQQFLALAKARLDLRRQRPAKEQCHDPAQIQLLAEVQQLTAHINKLHEAVAQSEEEQRALIRCQLELQENIEIKASSLYIDEVICTHEGGGPPRSGHLHLQRDKQPFTT
;
A
#
# COMPACT_ATOMS: atom_id res chain seq x y z
N PHE A 1 -72.85 75.69 -38.11
CA PHE A 1 -73.85 76.60 -38.67
C PHE A 1 -73.22 77.31 -39.86
N LEU A 2 -73.88 77.21 -41.01
CA LEU A 2 -73.56 77.94 -42.23
C LEU A 2 -73.41 79.44 -41.96
N PHE A 3 -72.35 80.05 -42.47
CA PHE A 3 -72.43 81.41 -42.96
C PHE A 3 -71.61 81.52 -44.26
N LEU A 4 -72.36 81.54 -45.37
CA LEU A 4 -71.96 82.14 -46.63
C LEU A 4 -71.80 83.65 -46.41
N ILE A 5 -70.65 84.21 -46.79
CA ILE A 5 -70.51 85.66 -47.05
C ILE A 5 -69.82 85.80 -48.43
N PRO A 6 -70.29 86.74 -49.28
CA PRO A 6 -70.05 86.72 -50.71
C PRO A 6 -68.74 87.42 -51.12
N LEU A 7 -68.29 87.06 -52.31
CA LEU A 7 -67.24 87.74 -53.08
C LEU A 7 -67.61 89.22 -53.33
N GLN A 8 -66.71 90.13 -52.97
CA GLN A 8 -66.62 91.44 -53.60
C GLN A 8 -65.15 91.82 -53.85
N SER A 9 -64.95 92.34 -55.06
CA SER A 9 -63.69 92.61 -55.76
C SER A 9 -62.89 93.79 -55.20
N GLY A 10 -61.57 93.75 -55.32
CA GLY A 10 -60.77 94.96 -55.60
C GLY A 10 -59.63 95.25 -54.61
N GLY A 11 -58.40 94.89 -55.00
CA GLY A 11 -57.14 95.24 -54.33
C GLY A 11 -56.41 94.00 -53.79
N PRO A 12 -55.08 93.87 -53.97
CA PRO A 12 -54.35 92.76 -53.36
C PRO A 12 -54.61 92.85 -51.85
N ASN A 13 -55.13 91.78 -51.26
CA ASN A 13 -55.44 91.69 -49.83
C ASN A 13 -54.11 91.61 -49.05
N LEU A 14 -53.36 92.72 -49.08
CA LEU A 14 -51.98 92.85 -48.64
C LEU A 14 -51.87 92.46 -47.16
N ILE A 15 -52.89 92.80 -46.38
CA ILE A 15 -53.03 92.47 -44.97
C ILE A 15 -53.17 90.95 -44.79
N ASN A 16 -54.03 90.28 -45.57
CA ASN A 16 -54.19 88.83 -45.49
C ASN A 16 -52.95 88.06 -45.98
N MET A 17 -52.27 88.55 -47.03
CA MET A 17 -51.00 87.98 -47.50
C MET A 17 -49.88 88.14 -46.47
N GLU A 18 -49.83 89.28 -45.77
CA GLU A 18 -48.89 89.54 -44.68
C GLU A 18 -49.18 88.67 -43.45
N VAL A 19 -50.46 88.45 -43.11
CA VAL A 19 -50.87 87.51 -42.05
C VAL A 19 -50.51 86.06 -42.40
N MET A 20 -50.71 85.64 -43.66
CA MET A 20 -50.30 84.31 -44.12
C MET A 20 -48.77 84.14 -44.13
N ARG A 21 -48.02 85.18 -44.54
CA ARG A 21 -46.56 85.21 -44.51
C ARG A 21 -46.02 85.09 -43.09
N THR A 22 -46.52 85.91 -42.17
CA THR A 22 -46.14 85.87 -40.75
C THR A 22 -46.52 84.54 -40.08
N HIS A 23 -47.68 83.97 -40.39
CA HIS A 23 -48.06 82.63 -39.93
C HIS A 23 -47.12 81.54 -40.47
N SER A 24 -46.76 81.59 -41.76
CA SER A 24 -45.80 80.66 -42.37
C SER A 24 -44.40 80.80 -41.78
N GLU A 25 -43.94 82.03 -41.53
CA GLU A 25 -42.66 82.32 -40.88
C GLU A 25 -42.62 81.79 -39.44
N LEU A 26 -43.72 81.94 -38.69
CA LEU A 26 -43.88 81.41 -37.33
C LEU A 26 -43.94 79.88 -37.32
N PHE A 27 -44.71 79.25 -38.21
CA PHE A 27 -44.77 77.79 -38.35
C PHE A 27 -43.41 77.21 -38.77
N ARG A 28 -42.70 77.85 -39.71
CA ARG A 28 -41.33 77.48 -40.08
C ARG A 28 -40.38 77.58 -38.89
N GLY A 29 -40.52 78.61 -38.05
CA GLY A 29 -39.79 78.75 -36.80
C GLY A 29 -40.08 77.62 -35.81
N GLN A 30 -41.34 77.20 -35.68
CA GLN A 30 -41.75 76.05 -34.87
C GLN A 30 -41.17 74.74 -35.42
N CYS A 31 -41.23 74.50 -36.74
CA CYS A 31 -40.63 73.33 -37.38
C CYS A 31 -39.11 73.27 -37.18
N MET A 32 -38.40 74.39 -37.34
CA MET A 32 -36.94 74.45 -37.12
C MET A 32 -36.58 74.16 -35.66
N ARG A 33 -37.38 74.68 -34.71
CA ARG A 33 -37.21 74.36 -33.29
C ARG A 33 -37.43 72.88 -33.01
N LEU A 34 -38.50 72.30 -33.55
CA LEU A 34 -38.81 70.88 -33.41
C LEU A 34 -37.68 69.99 -33.98
N ILE A 35 -37.15 70.32 -35.16
CA ILE A 35 -36.00 69.63 -35.76
C ILE A 35 -34.78 69.69 -34.83
N LEU A 36 -34.46 70.87 -34.28
CA LEU A 36 -33.31 71.02 -33.40
C LEU A 36 -33.49 70.27 -32.07
N GLU A 37 -34.68 70.34 -31.49
CA GLU A 37 -35.01 69.65 -30.24
C GLU A 37 -34.98 68.13 -30.41
N THR A 38 -35.54 67.62 -31.51
CA THR A 38 -35.52 66.19 -31.84
C THR A 38 -34.12 65.69 -32.20
N ASP A 39 -33.33 66.42 -32.99
CA ASP A 39 -31.93 66.06 -33.28
C ASP A 39 -31.09 66.00 -31.99
N LYS A 40 -31.24 66.99 -31.11
CA LYS A 40 -30.59 66.99 -29.79
C LYS A 40 -31.06 65.83 -28.92
N ALA A 41 -32.35 65.50 -28.93
CA ALA A 41 -32.89 64.36 -28.19
C ALA A 41 -32.33 63.04 -28.73
N CYS A 42 -32.34 62.82 -30.04
CA CYS A 42 -31.80 61.62 -30.69
C CYS A 42 -30.30 61.44 -30.41
N LYS A 43 -29.50 62.51 -30.54
CA LYS A 43 -28.06 62.45 -30.22
C LYS A 43 -27.80 62.13 -28.75
N ARG A 44 -28.60 62.68 -27.84
CA ARG A 44 -28.49 62.35 -26.41
C ARG A 44 -28.81 60.88 -26.16
N MET A 45 -29.92 60.39 -26.70
CA MET A 45 -30.28 58.97 -26.58
C MET A 45 -29.18 58.05 -27.11
N GLN A 46 -28.65 58.32 -28.32
CA GLN A 46 -27.58 57.53 -28.90
C GLN A 46 -26.30 57.56 -28.04
N ASN A 47 -25.93 58.71 -27.51
CA ASN A 47 -24.77 58.82 -26.62
C ASN A 47 -24.99 58.07 -25.29
N ASP A 48 -26.20 58.11 -24.74
CA ASP A 48 -26.54 57.41 -23.50
C ASP A 48 -26.56 55.88 -23.71
N ASP A 49 -27.09 55.42 -24.85
CA ASP A 49 -27.08 54.01 -25.23
C ASP A 49 -25.65 53.50 -25.43
N ASN A 50 -24.80 54.24 -26.14
CA ASN A 50 -23.38 53.90 -26.31
C ASN A 50 -22.66 53.80 -24.96
N LYS A 51 -22.87 54.75 -24.04
CA LYS A 51 -22.28 54.70 -22.70
C LYS A 51 -22.72 53.46 -21.91
N ARG A 52 -23.99 53.07 -22.03
CA ARG A 52 -24.54 51.88 -21.36
C ARG A 52 -23.99 50.59 -21.95
N LEU A 53 -23.86 50.50 -23.27
CA LEU A 53 -23.21 49.37 -23.96
C LEU A 53 -21.74 49.26 -23.55
N ASP A 54 -21.01 50.38 -23.54
CA ASP A 54 -19.61 50.41 -23.09
C ASP A 54 -19.45 49.93 -21.65
N GLN A 55 -20.37 50.34 -20.76
CA GLN A 55 -20.37 49.85 -19.37
C GLN A 55 -20.63 48.35 -19.32
N ARG A 56 -21.62 47.86 -20.07
CA ARG A 56 -21.95 46.44 -20.11
C ARG A 56 -20.78 45.58 -20.59
N VAL A 57 -20.06 46.04 -21.63
CA VAL A 57 -18.85 45.37 -22.12
C VAL A 57 -17.78 45.32 -21.04
N ARG A 58 -17.57 46.40 -20.27
CA ARG A 58 -16.63 46.41 -19.14
C ARG A 58 -17.02 45.42 -18.06
N ASP A 59 -18.29 45.35 -17.69
CA ASP A 59 -18.79 44.41 -16.67
C ASP A 59 -18.58 42.95 -17.12
N ILE A 60 -18.87 42.64 -18.41
CA ILE A 60 -18.61 41.32 -18.98
C ILE A 60 -17.11 41.00 -18.95
N GLN A 61 -16.25 41.93 -19.36
CA GLN A 61 -14.80 41.74 -19.35
C GLN A 61 -14.26 41.49 -17.94
N PHE A 62 -14.80 42.17 -16.94
CA PHE A 62 -14.42 41.95 -15.54
C PHE A 62 -14.72 40.51 -15.11
N LEU A 63 -15.97 40.04 -15.27
CA LEU A 63 -16.33 38.67 -14.89
C LEU A 63 -15.58 37.61 -15.69
N LYS A 64 -15.31 37.85 -16.98
CA LYS A 64 -14.51 36.93 -17.80
C LYS A 64 -13.11 36.73 -17.22
N LYS A 65 -12.43 37.81 -16.81
CA LYS A 65 -11.10 37.72 -16.20
C LYS A 65 -11.13 36.92 -14.90
N GLU A 66 -12.13 37.15 -14.05
CA GLU A 66 -12.30 36.38 -12.81
C GLU A 66 -12.56 34.89 -13.10
N LEU A 67 -13.42 34.58 -14.07
CA LEU A 67 -13.71 33.21 -14.50
C LEU A 67 -12.48 32.52 -15.11
N GLU A 68 -11.71 33.22 -15.94
CA GLU A 68 -10.46 32.73 -16.54
C GLU A 68 -9.42 32.40 -15.47
N LEU A 69 -9.21 33.30 -14.50
CA LEU A 69 -8.31 33.07 -13.37
C LEU A 69 -8.70 31.82 -12.59
N LYS A 70 -9.97 31.70 -12.20
CA LYS A 70 -10.47 30.53 -11.45
C LYS A 70 -10.41 29.24 -12.25
N LEU A 71 -10.60 29.32 -13.57
CA LEU A 71 -10.48 28.17 -14.46
C LEU A 71 -9.04 27.66 -14.50
N GLU A 72 -8.06 28.56 -14.66
CA GLU A 72 -6.64 28.20 -14.63
C GLU A 72 -6.24 27.55 -13.30
N GLU A 73 -6.66 28.12 -12.17
CA GLU A 73 -6.40 27.57 -10.83
C GLU A 73 -6.97 26.15 -10.65
N VAL A 74 -8.22 25.91 -11.10
CA VAL A 74 -8.85 24.59 -11.00
C VAL A 74 -8.19 23.57 -11.94
N ILE A 75 -7.77 23.98 -13.13
CA ILE A 75 -7.06 23.09 -14.07
C ILE A 75 -5.76 22.58 -13.45
N VAL A 76 -4.96 23.50 -12.89
CA VAL A 76 -3.71 23.14 -12.20
C VAL A 76 -3.98 22.19 -11.03
N GLU A 77 -5.02 22.46 -10.23
CA GLU A 77 -5.34 21.60 -9.09
C GLU A 77 -5.81 20.19 -9.52
N ILE A 78 -6.53 20.06 -10.63
CA ILE A 78 -6.88 18.75 -11.21
C ILE A 78 -5.62 17.96 -11.56
N ASP A 79 -4.65 18.58 -12.23
CA ASP A 79 -3.41 17.92 -12.64
C ASP A 79 -2.59 17.46 -11.44
N VAL A 80 -2.52 18.28 -10.39
CA VAL A 80 -1.87 17.92 -9.12
C VAL A 80 -2.56 16.73 -8.45
N LEU A 81 -3.90 16.73 -8.37
CA LEU A 81 -4.64 15.59 -7.80
C LEU A 81 -4.49 14.31 -8.63
N VAL A 82 -4.44 14.40 -9.96
CA VAL A 82 -4.18 13.23 -10.81
C VAL A 82 -2.78 12.66 -10.55
N ALA A 83 -1.77 13.51 -10.40
CA ALA A 83 -0.43 13.08 -10.03
C ALA A 83 -0.42 12.41 -8.64
N LEU A 84 -1.11 13.00 -7.66
CA LEU A 84 -1.24 12.47 -6.31
C LEU A 84 -1.95 11.10 -6.30
N HIS A 85 -3.08 10.98 -7.03
CA HIS A 85 -3.80 9.72 -7.22
C HIS A 85 -2.86 8.61 -7.72
N ASN A 86 -2.09 8.89 -8.77
CA ASN A 86 -1.16 7.91 -9.33
C ASN A 86 -0.06 7.53 -8.34
N ARG A 87 0.40 8.46 -7.49
CA ARG A 87 1.38 8.18 -6.45
C ARG A 87 0.81 7.27 -5.36
N VAL A 88 -0.41 7.53 -4.90
CA VAL A 88 -1.11 6.68 -3.91
C VAL A 88 -1.40 5.29 -4.48
N ALA A 89 -1.85 5.20 -5.73
CA ALA A 89 -2.08 3.92 -6.42
C ALA A 89 -0.80 3.08 -6.52
N LYS A 90 0.35 3.71 -6.82
CA LYS A 90 1.65 3.03 -6.81
C LYS A 90 2.05 2.55 -5.41
N ALA A 91 1.82 3.36 -4.38
CA ALA A 91 2.09 2.98 -3.00
C ALA A 91 1.24 1.78 -2.56
N GLN A 92 -0.05 1.76 -2.95
CA GLN A 92 -0.94 0.64 -2.69
C GLN A 92 -0.49 -0.64 -3.41
N GLU A 93 -0.10 -0.53 -4.67
CA GLU A 93 0.42 -1.68 -5.44
C GLU A 93 1.69 -2.24 -4.80
N ALA A 94 2.56 -1.38 -4.27
CA ALA A 94 3.79 -1.76 -3.59
C ALA A 94 3.55 -2.58 -2.30
N CYS A 95 2.32 -2.61 -1.76
CA CYS A 95 1.97 -3.47 -0.62
C CYS A 95 1.85 -4.96 -1.01
N LYS A 96 1.63 -5.29 -2.29
CA LYS A 96 1.34 -6.67 -2.71
C LYS A 96 2.51 -7.62 -2.53
N ASP A 97 3.71 -7.20 -2.93
CA ASP A 97 4.89 -8.05 -2.83
C ASP A 97 5.28 -8.34 -1.37
N PRO A 98 5.40 -7.35 -0.46
CA PRO A 98 5.63 -7.60 0.96
C PRO A 98 4.55 -8.49 1.60
N LEU A 99 3.28 -8.28 1.24
CA LEU A 99 2.18 -9.12 1.73
C LEU A 99 2.33 -10.57 1.28
N ARG A 100 2.66 -10.80 0.00
CA ARG A 100 2.91 -12.15 -0.52
C ARG A 100 4.04 -12.83 0.26
N VAL A 101 5.14 -12.12 0.48
CA VAL A 101 6.29 -12.65 1.21
C VAL A 101 5.90 -13.03 2.63
N ALA A 102 5.21 -12.15 3.38
CA ALA A 102 4.77 -12.46 4.73
C ALA A 102 3.87 -13.70 4.79
N VAL A 103 2.96 -13.86 3.81
CA VAL A 103 2.08 -15.04 3.70
C VAL A 103 2.89 -16.31 3.39
N VAL A 104 3.80 -16.28 2.41
CA VAL A 104 4.63 -17.45 2.08
C VAL A 104 5.49 -17.85 3.28
N CYS A 105 6.08 -16.89 3.99
CA CYS A 105 6.85 -17.16 5.20
C CYS A 105 6.01 -17.89 6.27
N LEU A 106 4.78 -17.43 6.52
CA LEU A 106 3.85 -18.09 7.44
C LEU A 106 3.53 -19.52 6.97
N GLU A 107 3.20 -19.71 5.69
CA GLU A 107 2.86 -21.02 5.13
C GLU A 107 4.03 -22.02 5.21
N GLU A 108 5.25 -21.59 4.92
CA GLU A 108 6.44 -22.44 4.98
C GLU A 108 6.79 -22.79 6.43
N ARG A 109 6.65 -21.84 7.35
CA ARG A 109 6.86 -22.09 8.78
C ARG A 109 5.81 -23.03 9.38
N MET A 110 4.57 -23.02 8.87
CA MET A 110 3.55 -24.01 9.24
C MET A 110 3.93 -25.46 8.86
N LYS A 111 4.86 -25.67 7.92
CA LYS A 111 5.34 -27.00 7.52
C LYS A 111 6.32 -27.63 8.51
N ARG A 112 6.82 -26.87 9.49
CA ARG A 112 7.72 -27.39 10.54
C ARG A 112 7.10 -28.55 11.31
N VAL A 113 7.94 -29.34 11.96
CA VAL A 113 7.51 -30.43 12.83
C VAL A 113 6.69 -29.86 14.00
N PRO A 114 5.58 -30.50 14.43
CA PRO A 114 4.70 -29.96 15.48
C PRO A 114 5.40 -29.56 16.79
N SER A 115 6.48 -30.25 17.18
CA SER A 115 7.30 -29.91 18.35
C SER A 115 7.99 -28.54 18.24
N GLU A 116 8.15 -28.00 17.03
CA GLU A 116 8.74 -26.69 16.75
C GLU A 116 7.70 -25.65 16.28
N ARG A 117 6.39 -26.00 16.25
CA ARG A 117 5.30 -25.10 15.77
C ARG A 117 4.76 -24.13 16.84
N PHE A 118 5.35 -24.09 18.01
CA PHE A 118 4.94 -23.11 19.02
C PHE A 118 5.13 -21.72 18.43
N HIS A 119 4.09 -20.88 18.50
CA HIS A 119 4.06 -19.54 17.89
C HIS A 119 5.16 -18.69 18.53
N ASP A 120 6.34 -18.77 17.93
CA ASP A 120 7.52 -18.06 18.37
C ASP A 120 7.36 -16.57 18.01
N GLU A 121 8.34 -15.78 18.41
CA GLU A 121 8.27 -14.33 18.17
C GLU A 121 8.23 -14.00 16.67
N VAL A 122 8.77 -14.86 15.81
CA VAL A 122 8.75 -14.66 14.35
C VAL A 122 7.33 -14.80 13.80
N ASP A 123 6.59 -15.84 14.21
CA ASP A 123 5.20 -16.03 13.75
C ASP A 123 4.31 -14.86 14.19
N LYS A 124 4.49 -14.35 15.41
CA LYS A 124 3.75 -13.18 15.90
C LYS A 124 4.04 -11.93 15.07
N GLU A 125 5.31 -11.63 14.83
CA GLU A 125 5.69 -10.44 14.09
C GLU A 125 5.36 -10.55 12.59
N LEU A 126 5.40 -11.75 12.00
CA LEU A 126 4.89 -12.00 10.63
C LEU A 126 3.38 -11.79 10.51
N LEU A 127 2.59 -12.26 11.48
CA LEU A 127 1.14 -12.03 11.50
C LEU A 127 0.82 -10.54 11.61
N LYS A 128 1.53 -9.84 12.49
CA LYS A 128 1.40 -8.40 12.66
C LYS A 128 1.87 -7.61 11.43
N GLU A 129 2.92 -8.06 10.76
CA GLU A 129 3.36 -7.52 9.47
C GLU A 129 2.26 -7.65 8.42
N ARG A 130 1.67 -8.83 8.29
CA ARG A 130 0.53 -9.05 7.41
C ARG A 130 -0.64 -8.10 7.73
N GLU A 131 -1.04 -8.01 9.00
CA GLU A 131 -2.14 -7.14 9.44
C GLU A 131 -1.88 -5.66 9.13
N ILE A 132 -0.66 -5.18 9.37
CA ILE A 132 -0.26 -3.81 9.07
C ILE A 132 -0.29 -3.56 7.56
N ILE A 133 0.25 -4.46 6.74
CA ILE A 133 0.26 -4.30 5.27
C ILE A 133 -1.17 -4.30 4.71
N GLU A 134 -2.04 -5.22 5.17
CA GLU A 134 -3.45 -5.27 4.78
C GLU A 134 -4.19 -3.99 5.20
N GLY A 135 -3.93 -3.49 6.42
CA GLY A 135 -4.47 -2.24 6.93
C GLY A 135 -4.06 -1.03 6.11
N VAL A 136 -2.77 -0.93 5.75
CA VAL A 136 -2.24 0.13 4.88
C VAL A 136 -2.85 0.05 3.48
N ALA A 137 -2.91 -1.13 2.85
CA ALA A 137 -3.50 -1.30 1.52
C ALA A 137 -4.98 -0.87 1.48
N SER A 138 -5.74 -1.19 2.54
CA SER A 138 -7.13 -0.78 2.71
C SER A 138 -7.27 0.74 2.92
N LEU A 139 -6.39 1.35 3.72
CA LEU A 139 -6.37 2.79 3.92
C LEU A 139 -6.06 3.54 2.63
N LEU A 140 -5.03 3.11 1.89
CA LEU A 140 -4.65 3.73 0.61
C LEU A 140 -5.76 3.58 -0.44
N GLN A 141 -6.50 2.45 -0.45
CA GLN A 141 -7.69 2.29 -1.30
C GLN A 141 -8.74 3.39 -1.04
N ARG A 142 -9.07 3.63 0.24
CA ARG A 142 -10.04 4.67 0.63
C ARG A 142 -9.55 6.06 0.24
N VAL A 143 -8.24 6.31 0.37
CA VAL A 143 -7.64 7.59 -0.05
C VAL A 143 -7.74 7.78 -1.56
N ILE A 144 -7.50 6.73 -2.36
CA ILE A 144 -7.69 6.76 -3.82
C ILE A 144 -9.13 7.13 -4.17
N GLU A 145 -10.12 6.55 -3.49
CA GLU A 145 -11.54 6.87 -3.68
C GLU A 145 -11.86 8.33 -3.36
N GLN A 146 -11.31 8.86 -2.25
CA GLN A 146 -11.48 10.28 -1.88
C GLN A 146 -10.85 11.23 -2.91
N ILE A 147 -9.64 10.93 -3.39
CA ILE A 147 -8.98 11.74 -4.43
C ILE A 147 -9.79 11.68 -5.73
N THR A 148 -10.29 10.49 -6.10
CA THR A 148 -11.10 10.30 -7.31
C THR A 148 -12.37 11.16 -7.27
N GLU A 149 -13.06 11.17 -6.12
CA GLU A 149 -14.24 12.01 -5.95
C GLU A 149 -13.90 13.49 -5.99
N GLN A 150 -12.80 13.92 -5.36
CA GLN A 150 -12.38 15.32 -5.42
C GLN A 150 -12.00 15.76 -6.85
N ILE A 151 -11.35 14.90 -7.64
CA ILE A 151 -11.10 15.15 -9.06
C ILE A 151 -12.42 15.32 -9.83
N ARG A 152 -13.42 14.50 -9.55
CA ARG A 152 -14.76 14.60 -10.16
C ARG A 152 -15.42 15.94 -9.83
N LEU A 153 -15.36 16.38 -8.57
CA LEU A 153 -15.90 17.67 -8.12
C LEU A 153 -15.17 18.85 -8.77
N ASN A 154 -13.84 18.81 -8.87
CA ASN A 154 -13.07 19.83 -9.57
C ASN A 154 -13.42 19.89 -11.07
N ARG A 155 -13.57 18.75 -11.73
CA ARG A 155 -14.01 18.70 -13.15
C ARG A 155 -15.41 19.27 -13.35
N SER A 156 -16.31 19.07 -12.39
CA SER A 156 -17.65 19.69 -12.40
C SER A 156 -17.56 21.22 -12.29
N ALA A 157 -16.76 21.73 -11.35
CA ALA A 157 -16.51 23.17 -11.22
C ALA A 157 -15.90 23.76 -12.49
N LYS A 158 -14.89 23.08 -13.06
CA LYS A 158 -14.28 23.43 -14.34
C LYS A 158 -15.32 23.57 -15.46
N TYR A 159 -16.19 22.58 -15.63
CA TYR A 159 -17.24 22.61 -16.65
C TYR A 159 -18.16 23.83 -16.51
N HIS A 160 -18.56 24.17 -15.28
CA HIS A 160 -19.41 25.33 -15.03
C HIS A 160 -18.71 26.65 -15.35
N LEU A 161 -17.42 26.78 -15.01
CA LEU A 161 -16.61 27.94 -15.37
C LEU A 161 -16.46 28.08 -16.89
N GLU A 162 -16.13 26.99 -17.60
CA GLU A 162 -16.00 26.98 -19.07
C GLU A 162 -17.30 27.37 -19.77
N LYS A 163 -18.43 26.85 -19.28
CA LYS A 163 -19.76 27.17 -19.81
C LYS A 163 -20.08 28.66 -19.63
N ASP A 164 -19.91 29.18 -18.42
CA ASP A 164 -20.18 30.59 -18.13
C ASP A 164 -19.26 31.50 -18.96
N LEU A 165 -17.98 31.16 -19.03
CA LEU A 165 -17.00 31.89 -19.82
C LEU A 165 -17.41 31.95 -21.31
N LYS A 166 -17.83 30.82 -21.90
CA LYS A 166 -18.35 30.76 -23.27
C LYS A 166 -19.55 31.69 -23.47
N GLU A 167 -20.55 31.63 -22.59
CA GLU A 167 -21.73 32.49 -22.65
C GLU A 167 -21.36 33.98 -22.54
N LYS A 168 -20.38 34.33 -21.69
CA LYS A 168 -19.85 35.68 -21.57
C LYS A 168 -19.07 36.14 -22.82
N PHE A 169 -18.30 35.26 -23.46
CA PHE A 169 -17.63 35.55 -24.74
C PHE A 169 -18.63 35.87 -25.85
N GLU A 170 -19.68 35.06 -25.99
CA GLU A 170 -20.74 35.27 -26.98
C GLU A 170 -21.49 36.58 -26.72
N ALA A 171 -21.86 36.86 -25.47
CA ALA A 171 -22.51 38.11 -25.08
C ALA A 171 -21.64 39.34 -25.39
N GLN A 172 -20.34 39.29 -25.08
CA GLN A 172 -19.41 40.37 -25.39
C GLN A 172 -19.31 40.62 -26.91
N GLY A 173 -19.29 39.56 -27.73
CA GLY A 173 -19.24 39.67 -29.19
C GLY A 173 -20.47 40.38 -29.76
N ILE A 174 -21.66 40.08 -29.22
CA ILE A 174 -22.91 40.75 -29.58
C ILE A 174 -22.85 42.22 -29.16
N ASP A 175 -22.49 42.52 -27.91
CA ASP A 175 -22.47 43.90 -27.39
C ASP A 175 -21.43 44.77 -28.11
N ASN A 176 -20.25 44.22 -28.43
CA ASN A 176 -19.26 44.88 -29.28
C ASN A 176 -19.81 45.19 -30.68
N SER A 177 -20.56 44.26 -31.27
CA SER A 177 -21.18 44.46 -32.59
C SER A 177 -22.23 45.58 -32.52
N CYS A 178 -23.05 45.60 -31.46
CA CYS A 178 -24.02 46.66 -31.19
C CYS A 178 -23.36 48.04 -31.06
N ALA A 179 -22.24 48.13 -30.33
CA ALA A 179 -21.49 49.38 -30.16
C ALA A 179 -20.91 49.92 -31.48
N LEU A 180 -20.66 49.05 -32.46
CA LEU A 180 -20.14 49.43 -33.79
C LEU A 180 -21.25 49.79 -34.80
N LEU A 181 -22.53 49.53 -34.50
CA LEU A 181 -23.63 49.86 -35.40
C LEU A 181 -23.84 51.38 -35.49
N THR A 182 -23.93 51.88 -36.71
CA THR A 182 -24.23 53.28 -37.01
C THR A 182 -25.52 53.41 -37.80
N THR A 183 -26.14 54.59 -37.79
CA THR A 183 -27.35 54.88 -38.59
C THR A 183 -27.14 54.66 -40.10
N SER A 184 -25.89 54.68 -40.57
CA SER A 184 -25.53 54.36 -41.95
C SER A 184 -25.47 52.86 -42.22
N SER A 185 -25.08 52.03 -41.24
CA SER A 185 -24.96 50.57 -41.40
C SER A 185 -26.30 49.84 -41.37
N VAL A 186 -27.31 50.41 -40.70
CA VAL A 186 -28.65 49.80 -40.55
C VAL A 186 -29.52 49.93 -41.81
N LYS A 187 -29.28 50.95 -42.66
CA LYS A 187 -30.07 51.20 -43.89
C LYS A 187 -30.06 50.04 -44.91
N ASN A 188 -29.11 49.11 -44.80
CA ASN A 188 -28.95 47.95 -45.68
C ASN A 188 -29.61 46.66 -45.13
N GLN A 189 -30.14 46.67 -43.90
CA GLN A 189 -30.83 45.52 -43.32
C GLN A 189 -32.35 45.63 -43.56
N LYS A 190 -32.93 44.65 -44.28
CA LYS A 190 -34.39 44.54 -44.43
C LYS A 190 -34.99 44.18 -43.08
N SER A 191 -35.65 45.14 -42.43
CA SER A 191 -36.39 44.93 -41.20
C SER A 191 -37.52 43.92 -41.41
N GLN A 192 -37.43 42.76 -40.78
CA GLN A 192 -38.60 41.94 -40.46
C GLN A 192 -39.20 42.50 -39.18
N ASN A 193 -40.50 42.82 -39.19
CA ASN A 193 -41.22 43.32 -38.01
C ASN A 193 -41.00 42.37 -36.82
N PRO A 194 -40.28 42.78 -35.76
CA PRO A 194 -40.06 41.89 -34.64
C PRO A 194 -41.29 41.92 -33.74
N ILE A 195 -41.97 40.78 -33.61
CA ILE A 195 -42.85 40.52 -32.48
C ILE A 195 -41.95 40.56 -31.25
N ILE A 196 -42.19 41.51 -30.33
CA ILE A 196 -41.47 41.63 -29.06
C ILE A 196 -41.92 40.46 -28.17
N VAL A 197 -41.33 39.28 -28.38
CA VAL A 197 -41.43 38.17 -27.44
C VAL A 197 -40.30 38.35 -26.45
N LEU A 198 -40.62 38.85 -25.26
CA LEU A 198 -39.67 38.86 -24.15
C LEU A 198 -39.32 37.39 -23.83
N PRO A 199 -38.04 36.98 -23.88
CA PRO A 199 -37.67 35.62 -23.55
C PRO A 199 -38.17 35.27 -22.15
N SER A 200 -38.84 34.13 -21.98
CA SER A 200 -39.42 33.67 -20.71
C SER A 200 -38.39 33.43 -19.58
N LEU A 201 -37.10 33.55 -19.90
CA LEU A 201 -35.94 33.27 -19.04
C LEU A 201 -35.00 34.48 -18.88
N ALA A 202 -35.46 35.70 -19.16
CA ALA A 202 -34.63 36.89 -18.99
C ALA A 202 -34.20 37.07 -17.51
N VAL A 203 -32.91 37.24 -17.28
CA VAL A 203 -32.32 37.46 -15.96
C VAL A 203 -32.09 38.95 -15.70
N THR A 204 -32.21 39.36 -14.44
CA THR A 204 -31.82 40.71 -14.00
C THR A 204 -30.29 40.85 -14.00
N PRO A 205 -29.73 42.08 -14.05
CA PRO A 205 -28.29 42.30 -13.95
C PRO A 205 -27.68 41.67 -12.69
N LYS A 206 -28.39 41.75 -11.56
CA LYS A 206 -27.93 41.14 -10.32
C LYS A 206 -27.88 39.62 -10.40
N GLN A 207 -28.93 38.98 -10.93
CA GLN A 207 -28.94 37.53 -11.16
C GLN A 207 -27.83 37.09 -12.13
N TRP A 208 -27.49 37.90 -13.13
CA TRP A 208 -26.39 37.63 -14.06
C TRP A 208 -25.02 37.66 -13.37
N GLU A 209 -24.79 38.58 -12.42
CA GLU A 209 -23.58 38.60 -11.58
C GLU A 209 -23.55 37.40 -10.63
N ASP A 210 -24.66 37.13 -9.96
CA ASP A 210 -24.79 36.06 -8.96
C ASP A 210 -24.49 34.67 -9.56
N ILE A 211 -24.87 34.42 -10.82
CA ILE A 211 -24.54 33.16 -11.52
C ILE A 211 -23.02 32.95 -11.59
N SER A 212 -22.26 33.98 -11.97
CA SER A 212 -20.81 33.90 -12.06
C SER A 212 -20.16 33.83 -10.67
N GLU A 213 -20.67 34.59 -9.70
CA GLU A 213 -20.20 34.55 -8.32
C GLU A 213 -20.39 33.14 -7.69
N ILE A 214 -21.51 32.47 -7.95
CA ILE A 214 -21.76 31.10 -7.52
C ILE A 214 -20.73 30.12 -8.12
N ASN A 215 -20.42 30.25 -9.41
CA ASN A 215 -19.45 29.39 -10.09
C ASN A 215 -18.03 29.60 -9.53
N ILE A 216 -17.63 30.86 -9.34
CA ILE A 216 -16.34 31.26 -8.74
C ILE A 216 -16.22 30.72 -7.32
N THR A 217 -17.24 30.92 -6.49
CA THR A 217 -17.24 30.47 -5.09
C THR A 217 -17.17 28.95 -4.99
N LYS A 218 -17.91 28.23 -5.84
CA LYS A 218 -17.84 26.77 -5.92
C LYS A 218 -16.44 26.29 -6.33
N ALA A 219 -15.82 26.92 -7.32
CA ALA A 219 -14.47 26.59 -7.76
C ALA A 219 -13.44 26.79 -6.64
N GLU A 220 -13.50 27.92 -5.94
CA GLU A 220 -12.61 28.21 -4.80
C GLU A 220 -12.80 27.21 -3.65
N GLN A 221 -14.06 26.83 -3.37
CA GLN A 221 -14.35 25.81 -2.37
C GLN A 221 -13.72 24.46 -2.73
N GLN A 222 -13.84 24.02 -3.98
CA GLN A 222 -13.25 22.75 -4.40
C GLN A 222 -11.72 22.80 -4.41
N ARG A 223 -11.13 23.95 -4.76
CA ARG A 223 -9.67 24.16 -4.64
C ARG A 223 -9.20 24.05 -3.19
N THR A 224 -9.92 24.67 -2.26
CA THR A 224 -9.62 24.61 -0.81
C THR A 224 -9.75 23.19 -0.25
N ASN A 225 -10.78 22.46 -0.67
CA ASN A 225 -10.95 21.05 -0.31
C ASN A 225 -9.79 20.20 -0.84
N SER A 226 -9.36 20.45 -2.08
CA SER A 226 -8.24 19.75 -2.71
C SER A 226 -6.94 19.99 -1.95
N MET A 227 -6.60 21.24 -1.61
CA MET A 227 -5.41 21.56 -0.80
C MET A 227 -5.40 20.83 0.54
N SER A 228 -6.53 20.84 1.26
CA SER A 228 -6.69 20.14 2.54
C SER A 228 -6.51 18.62 2.38
N LEU A 229 -7.11 18.04 1.34
CA LEU A 229 -7.00 16.62 1.03
C LEU A 229 -5.55 16.24 0.72
N ARG A 230 -4.82 17.04 -0.07
CA ARG A 230 -3.41 16.77 -0.37
C ARG A 230 -2.56 16.72 0.90
N ALA A 231 -2.70 17.71 1.78
CA ALA A 231 -1.95 17.74 3.04
C ALA A 231 -2.21 16.49 3.89
N LEU A 232 -3.48 16.04 3.96
CA LEU A 232 -3.83 14.79 4.63
C LEU A 232 -3.18 13.57 3.96
N VAL A 233 -3.24 13.48 2.63
CA VAL A 233 -2.68 12.36 1.87
C VAL A 233 -1.16 12.28 2.02
N GLU A 234 -0.45 13.41 2.01
CA GLU A 234 1.00 13.45 2.26
C GLU A 234 1.33 12.84 3.63
N SER A 235 0.60 13.25 4.67
CA SER A 235 0.78 12.69 6.03
C SER A 235 0.45 11.19 6.09
N VAL A 236 -0.61 10.74 5.41
CA VAL A 236 -0.96 9.32 5.36
C VAL A 236 0.13 8.50 4.68
N LEU A 237 0.69 8.97 3.56
CA LEU A 237 1.77 8.29 2.86
C LEU A 237 3.04 8.19 3.73
N GLU A 238 3.40 9.26 4.43
CA GLU A 238 4.55 9.27 5.34
C GLU A 238 4.34 8.30 6.52
N GLN A 239 3.18 8.37 7.18
CA GLN A 239 2.87 7.53 8.34
C GLN A 239 2.80 6.05 7.96
N THR A 240 2.10 5.71 6.88
CA THR A 240 1.96 4.31 6.44
C THR A 240 3.29 3.71 5.99
N ALA A 241 4.14 4.48 5.32
CA ALA A 241 5.49 4.05 4.98
C ALA A 241 6.35 3.80 6.23
N ALA A 242 6.29 4.70 7.22
CA ALA A 242 7.00 4.55 8.48
C ALA A 242 6.52 3.31 9.27
N ASP A 243 5.22 3.08 9.33
CA ASP A 243 4.64 1.93 10.04
C ASP A 243 5.04 0.59 9.39
N MET A 244 4.99 0.50 8.05
CA MET A 244 5.44 -0.69 7.32
C MET A 244 6.94 -0.94 7.52
N GLN A 245 7.78 0.10 7.42
CA GLN A 245 9.23 -0.02 7.61
C GLN A 245 9.57 -0.46 9.04
N LYS A 246 8.90 0.13 10.03
CA LYS A 246 9.08 -0.23 11.44
C LYS A 246 8.72 -1.70 11.66
N GLN A 247 7.58 -2.14 11.14
CA GLN A 247 7.17 -3.52 11.34
C GLN A 247 8.10 -4.52 10.64
N LEU A 248 8.52 -4.23 9.40
CA LEU A 248 9.51 -5.05 8.68
C LEU A 248 10.81 -5.19 9.47
N GLN A 249 11.28 -4.10 10.10
CA GLN A 249 12.49 -4.13 10.91
C GLN A 249 12.31 -5.02 12.15
N VAL A 250 11.17 -4.92 12.83
CA VAL A 250 10.87 -5.77 13.99
C VAL A 250 10.79 -7.24 13.59
N THR A 251 10.11 -7.58 12.48
CA THR A 251 10.06 -8.95 11.96
C THR A 251 11.46 -9.47 11.63
N ARG A 252 12.30 -8.64 11.00
CA ARG A 252 13.68 -9.01 10.64
C ARG A 252 14.54 -9.30 11.87
N GLU A 253 14.41 -8.50 12.92
CA GLU A 253 15.10 -8.71 14.19
C GLU A 253 14.64 -10.01 14.87
N ALA A 254 13.34 -10.30 14.86
CA ALA A 254 12.80 -11.57 15.36
C ALA A 254 13.39 -12.76 14.61
N PHE A 255 13.46 -12.72 13.27
CA PHE A 255 14.12 -13.76 12.46
C PHE A 255 15.59 -13.93 12.84
N GLN A 256 16.35 -12.84 12.94
CA GLN A 256 17.78 -12.89 13.28
C GLN A 256 18.02 -13.56 14.63
N LEU A 257 17.22 -13.17 15.64
CA LEU A 257 17.30 -13.76 16.97
C LEU A 257 16.95 -15.24 16.95
N ASN A 258 15.86 -15.62 16.28
CA ASN A 258 15.42 -17.01 16.19
C ASN A 258 16.47 -17.90 15.49
N ILE A 259 17.00 -17.44 14.36
CA ILE A 259 18.06 -18.14 13.63
C ILE A 259 19.30 -18.34 14.51
N GLN A 260 19.72 -17.31 15.25
CA GLN A 260 20.86 -17.41 16.16
C GLN A 260 20.59 -18.43 17.29
N GLN A 261 19.39 -18.41 17.88
CA GLN A 261 19.00 -19.35 18.93
C GLN A 261 19.00 -20.80 18.42
N ILE A 262 18.41 -21.04 17.24
CA ILE A 262 18.38 -22.38 16.65
C ILE A 262 19.79 -22.87 16.29
N LYS A 263 20.65 -21.99 15.73
CA LYS A 263 22.06 -22.32 15.44
C LYS A 263 22.82 -22.70 16.72
N SER A 264 22.66 -21.92 17.78
CA SER A 264 23.30 -22.21 19.08
C SER A 264 22.81 -23.54 19.65
N ALA A 265 21.50 -23.81 19.63
CA ALA A 265 20.93 -25.05 20.13
C ALA A 265 21.43 -26.26 19.31
N LYS A 266 21.45 -26.15 17.98
CA LYS A 266 21.95 -27.18 17.08
C LYS A 266 23.43 -27.49 17.36
N SER A 267 24.27 -26.47 17.48
CA SER A 267 25.71 -26.65 17.79
C SER A 267 25.91 -27.33 19.14
N GLN A 268 25.13 -26.97 20.16
CA GLN A 268 25.18 -27.66 21.46
C GLN A 268 24.78 -29.14 21.35
N MET A 269 23.77 -29.46 20.54
CA MET A 269 23.35 -30.84 20.29
C MET A 269 24.42 -31.63 19.54
N GLU A 270 25.06 -31.04 18.53
CA GLU A 270 26.17 -31.65 17.78
C GLU A 270 27.38 -31.93 18.70
N ASP A 271 27.70 -30.99 19.61
CA ASP A 271 28.75 -31.18 20.63
C ASP A 271 28.42 -32.34 21.57
N GLN A 272 27.16 -32.45 22.06
CA GLN A 272 26.75 -33.57 22.91
C GLN A 272 26.78 -34.90 22.16
N LEU A 273 26.35 -34.92 20.89
CA LEU A 273 26.42 -36.11 20.04
C LEU A 273 27.85 -36.61 19.92
N SER A 274 28.83 -35.72 19.73
CA SER A 274 30.25 -36.10 19.66
C SER A 274 30.76 -36.76 20.95
N LYS A 275 30.29 -36.29 22.12
CA LYS A 275 30.63 -36.86 23.43
C LYS A 275 30.00 -38.23 23.63
N ILE A 276 28.74 -38.41 23.25
CA ILE A 276 28.05 -39.71 23.31
C ILE A 276 28.72 -40.74 22.41
N LEU A 277 29.15 -40.35 21.20
CA LEU A 277 29.90 -41.24 20.31
C LEU A 277 31.25 -41.68 20.92
N CYS A 278 31.96 -40.77 21.59
CA CYS A 278 33.19 -41.12 22.31
C CYS A 278 32.92 -42.09 23.48
N GLU A 279 31.84 -41.86 24.24
CA GLU A 279 31.45 -42.75 25.35
C GLU A 279 31.02 -44.12 24.83
N LEU A 280 30.28 -44.20 23.73
CA LEU A 280 29.91 -45.46 23.06
C LEU A 280 31.14 -46.28 22.66
N ALA A 281 32.17 -45.63 22.10
CA ALA A 281 33.42 -46.30 21.76
C ALA A 281 34.16 -46.79 23.03
N SER A 282 34.11 -46.03 24.12
CA SER A 282 34.71 -46.39 25.40
C SER A 282 33.98 -47.57 26.06
N GLN A 283 32.64 -47.57 26.02
CA GLN A 283 31.79 -48.67 26.48
C GLN A 283 31.99 -49.93 25.63
N GLN A 284 32.20 -49.77 24.33
CA GLN A 284 32.51 -50.89 23.45
C GLN A 284 33.83 -51.56 23.85
N LYS A 285 34.87 -50.74 24.11
CA LYS A 285 36.18 -51.22 24.54
C LYS A 285 36.14 -51.89 25.92
N ILE A 286 35.48 -51.31 26.91
CA ILE A 286 35.41 -51.94 28.25
C ILE A 286 34.67 -53.28 28.19
N ARG A 287 33.65 -53.42 27.34
CA ARG A 287 32.98 -54.71 27.12
C ARG A 287 33.94 -55.75 26.54
N GLU A 288 34.76 -55.38 25.55
CA GLU A 288 35.78 -56.26 24.98
C GLU A 288 36.82 -56.67 26.04
N ASP A 289 37.32 -55.72 26.82
CA ASP A 289 38.28 -55.97 27.90
C ASP A 289 37.68 -56.91 28.97
N LEU A 290 36.40 -56.73 29.34
CA LEU A 290 35.69 -57.61 30.27
C LEU A 290 35.52 -59.03 29.72
N LEU A 291 35.22 -59.19 28.43
CA LEU A 291 35.13 -60.50 27.79
C LEU A 291 36.48 -61.22 27.78
N VAL A 292 37.56 -60.50 27.48
CA VAL A 292 38.93 -61.04 27.58
C VAL A 292 39.22 -61.49 29.01
N ALA A 293 38.92 -60.67 30.02
CA ALA A 293 39.12 -61.04 31.42
C ALA A 293 38.29 -62.27 31.84
N ILE A 294 37.08 -62.44 31.31
CA ILE A 294 36.27 -63.66 31.53
C ILE A 294 36.99 -64.87 30.96
N THR A 295 37.50 -64.81 29.73
CA THR A 295 38.20 -65.95 29.11
C THR A 295 39.46 -66.33 29.88
N GLU A 296 40.24 -65.36 30.36
CA GLU A 296 41.42 -65.62 31.19
C GLU A 296 41.04 -66.25 32.53
N ASN A 297 40.02 -65.74 33.22
CA ASN A 297 39.54 -66.33 34.48
C ASN A 297 38.97 -67.73 34.29
N GLN A 298 38.32 -68.01 33.15
CA GLN A 298 37.86 -69.35 32.79
C GLN A 298 39.02 -70.33 32.59
N GLN A 299 40.15 -69.89 32.02
CA GLN A 299 41.35 -70.72 31.90
C GLN A 299 41.93 -71.07 33.28
N PHE A 300 42.03 -70.09 34.20
CA PHE A 300 42.46 -70.36 35.58
C PHE A 300 41.50 -71.31 36.31
N LEU A 301 40.18 -71.13 36.13
CA LEU A 301 39.17 -72.01 36.72
C LEU A 301 39.27 -73.44 36.19
N ALA A 302 39.49 -73.60 34.88
CA ALA A 302 39.66 -74.91 34.25
C ALA A 302 40.90 -75.63 34.80
N LEU A 303 42.01 -74.91 34.98
CA LEU A 303 43.23 -75.46 35.58
C LEU A 303 43.01 -75.90 37.03
N ALA A 304 42.35 -75.08 37.85
CA ALA A 304 42.06 -75.40 39.25
C ALA A 304 41.12 -76.63 39.36
N LYS A 305 40.09 -76.72 38.52
CA LYS A 305 39.20 -77.89 38.42
C LYS A 305 39.94 -79.15 38.00
N ALA A 306 40.76 -79.08 36.95
CA ALA A 306 41.56 -80.21 36.49
C ALA A 306 42.53 -80.71 37.57
N ARG A 307 43.16 -79.80 38.32
CA ARG A 307 44.00 -80.15 39.49
C ARG A 307 43.19 -80.86 40.58
N LEU A 308 41.99 -80.38 40.91
CA LEU A 308 41.11 -81.05 41.88
C LEU A 308 40.70 -82.45 41.42
N ASP A 309 40.37 -82.63 40.15
CA ASP A 309 39.94 -83.92 39.61
C ASP A 309 41.08 -84.94 39.62
N LEU A 310 42.31 -84.53 39.31
CA LEU A 310 43.48 -85.40 39.49
C LEU A 310 43.69 -85.78 40.95
N ARG A 311 43.55 -84.82 41.89
CA ARG A 311 43.71 -85.10 43.32
C ARG A 311 42.61 -86.02 43.89
N ARG A 312 41.43 -86.06 43.27
CA ARG A 312 40.34 -86.99 43.63
C ARG A 312 40.64 -88.44 43.28
N GLN A 313 41.60 -88.71 42.39
CA GLN A 313 42.02 -90.07 42.01
C GLN A 313 43.02 -90.69 42.98
N ARG A 314 43.42 -89.99 44.06
CA ARG A 314 44.34 -90.53 45.05
C ARG A 314 43.70 -91.76 45.77
N PRO A 315 44.49 -92.80 46.09
CA PRO A 315 44.01 -93.97 46.81
C PRO A 315 43.40 -93.63 48.18
N ALA A 316 42.48 -94.46 48.68
CA ALA A 316 41.58 -94.15 49.80
C ALA A 316 42.22 -93.43 51.01
N LYS A 317 43.34 -93.93 51.56
CA LYS A 317 44.00 -93.33 52.74
C LYS A 317 44.71 -92.01 52.43
N GLU A 318 45.06 -91.77 51.17
CA GLU A 318 45.75 -90.57 50.67
C GLU A 318 44.77 -89.45 50.24
N GLN A 319 43.46 -89.68 50.37
CA GLN A 319 42.40 -88.70 50.12
C GLN A 319 42.30 -87.68 51.27
N CYS A 320 43.43 -87.08 51.63
CA CYS A 320 43.56 -86.13 52.72
C CYS A 320 43.07 -84.74 52.29
N HIS A 321 42.33 -84.06 53.18
CA HIS A 321 42.03 -82.62 53.11
C HIS A 321 43.22 -81.79 53.61
N ASP A 322 44.33 -81.93 52.92
CA ASP A 322 45.53 -81.15 53.17
C ASP A 322 45.35 -79.67 52.74
N PRO A 323 46.28 -78.77 53.14
CA PRO A 323 46.17 -77.36 52.81
C PRO A 323 46.02 -77.07 51.31
N ALA A 324 46.68 -77.85 50.44
CA ALA A 324 46.57 -77.71 48.99
C ALA A 324 45.18 -78.07 48.47
N GLN A 325 44.55 -79.13 49.01
CA GLN A 325 43.18 -79.51 48.68
C GLN A 325 42.18 -78.41 49.09
N ILE A 326 42.35 -77.84 50.30
CA ILE A 326 41.50 -76.76 50.80
C ILE A 326 41.65 -75.50 49.94
N GLN A 327 42.90 -75.14 49.61
CA GLN A 327 43.19 -73.96 48.79
C GLN A 327 42.61 -74.07 47.38
N LEU A 328 42.74 -75.23 46.71
CA LEU A 328 42.16 -75.45 45.38
C LEU A 328 40.62 -75.38 45.39
N LEU A 329 39.96 -75.90 46.43
CA LEU A 329 38.51 -75.77 46.59
C LEU A 329 38.09 -74.31 46.75
N ALA A 330 38.82 -73.55 47.58
CA ALA A 330 38.58 -72.12 47.75
C ALA A 330 38.85 -71.32 46.46
N GLU A 331 39.91 -71.64 45.74
CA GLU A 331 40.29 -71.03 44.46
C GLU A 331 39.20 -71.22 43.40
N VAL A 332 38.65 -72.44 43.26
CA VAL A 332 37.52 -72.71 42.35
C VAL A 332 36.29 -71.88 42.71
N GLN A 333 35.96 -71.77 44.00
CA GLN A 333 34.84 -70.94 44.46
C GLN A 333 35.05 -69.46 44.16
N GLN A 334 36.25 -68.93 44.44
CA GLN A 334 36.59 -67.53 44.19
C GLN A 334 36.60 -67.19 42.70
N LEU A 335 37.24 -68.02 41.86
CA LEU A 335 37.28 -67.82 40.40
C LEU A 335 35.87 -67.90 39.79
N THR A 336 35.03 -68.81 40.28
CA THR A 336 33.62 -68.86 39.85
C THR A 336 32.88 -67.57 40.21
N ALA A 337 33.08 -67.04 41.42
CA ALA A 337 32.49 -65.77 41.84
C ALA A 337 33.03 -64.58 41.03
N HIS A 338 34.32 -64.55 40.68
CA HIS A 338 34.91 -63.51 39.85
C HIS A 338 34.32 -63.53 38.43
N ILE A 339 34.22 -64.71 37.81
CA ILE A 339 33.62 -64.87 36.47
C ILE A 339 32.17 -64.38 36.48
N ASN A 340 31.39 -64.73 37.51
CA ASN A 340 30.01 -64.26 37.62
C ASN A 340 29.93 -62.74 37.73
N LYS A 341 30.77 -62.10 38.55
CA LYS A 341 30.85 -60.63 38.65
C LYS A 341 31.24 -59.97 37.32
N LEU A 342 32.17 -60.57 36.58
CA LEU A 342 32.54 -60.06 35.26
C LEU A 342 31.38 -60.18 34.26
N HIS A 343 30.63 -61.28 34.28
CA HIS A 343 29.42 -61.43 33.47
C HIS A 343 28.34 -60.40 33.84
N GLU A 344 28.14 -60.12 35.13
CA GLU A 344 27.24 -59.05 35.58
C GLU A 344 27.69 -57.68 35.05
N ALA A 345 28.99 -57.38 35.10
CA ALA A 345 29.54 -56.14 34.56
C ALA A 345 29.38 -56.03 33.03
N VAL A 346 29.52 -57.13 32.29
CA VAL A 346 29.23 -57.17 30.84
C VAL A 346 27.77 -56.84 30.58
N ALA A 347 26.84 -57.48 31.29
CA ALA A 347 25.41 -57.23 31.14
C ALA A 347 25.04 -55.76 31.46
N GLN A 348 25.69 -55.17 32.48
CA GLN A 348 25.53 -53.75 32.80
C GLN A 348 26.07 -52.84 31.70
N SER A 349 27.27 -53.10 31.17
CA SER A 349 27.84 -52.32 30.06
C SER A 349 26.98 -52.38 28.81
N GLU A 350 26.37 -53.55 28.51
CA GLU A 350 25.42 -53.67 27.40
C GLU A 350 24.15 -52.83 27.59
N GLU A 351 23.64 -52.69 28.82
CA GLU A 351 22.49 -51.84 29.10
C GLU A 351 22.83 -50.36 28.95
N GLU A 352 23.99 -49.93 29.47
CA GLU A 352 24.49 -48.56 29.29
C GLU A 352 24.70 -48.24 27.80
N GLN A 353 25.25 -49.17 27.02
CA GLN A 353 25.40 -49.00 25.57
C GLN A 353 24.04 -48.85 24.88
N ARG A 354 23.04 -49.66 25.25
CA ARG A 354 21.67 -49.52 24.72
C ARG A 354 21.08 -48.14 25.07
N ALA A 355 21.33 -47.63 26.28
CA ALA A 355 20.88 -46.30 26.68
C ALA A 355 21.54 -45.19 25.85
N LEU A 356 22.86 -45.27 25.67
CA LEU A 356 23.62 -44.30 24.86
C LEU A 356 23.17 -44.30 23.38
N ILE A 357 22.88 -45.47 22.79
CA ILE A 357 22.34 -45.56 21.43
C ILE A 357 20.99 -44.86 21.32
N ARG A 358 20.10 -44.99 22.30
CA ARG A 358 18.82 -44.26 22.31
C ARG A 358 19.05 -42.75 22.32
N CYS A 359 19.93 -42.26 23.20
CA CYS A 359 20.28 -40.84 23.25
C CYS A 359 20.93 -40.33 21.95
N GLN A 360 21.75 -41.15 21.30
CA GLN A 360 22.35 -40.83 20.00
C GLN A 360 21.26 -40.60 18.94
N LEU A 361 20.31 -41.52 18.81
CA LEU A 361 19.22 -41.43 17.83
C LEU A 361 18.34 -40.21 18.08
N GLU A 362 17.98 -39.96 19.34
CA GLU A 362 17.19 -38.78 19.73
C GLU A 362 17.91 -37.47 19.40
N LEU A 363 19.23 -37.38 19.65
CA LEU A 363 19.99 -36.18 19.29
C LEU A 363 20.09 -36.00 17.78
N GLN A 364 20.32 -37.07 17.02
CA GLN A 364 20.37 -37.00 15.56
C GLN A 364 19.05 -36.50 14.97
N GLU A 365 17.92 -37.06 15.42
CA GLU A 365 16.59 -36.60 15.00
C GLU A 365 16.39 -35.11 15.33
N ASN A 366 16.72 -34.68 16.56
CA ASN A 366 16.59 -33.29 16.96
C ASN A 366 17.50 -32.34 16.13
N ILE A 367 18.73 -32.75 15.82
CA ILE A 367 19.64 -31.97 14.96
C ILE A 367 19.05 -31.81 13.55
N GLU A 368 18.47 -32.86 12.98
CA GLU A 368 17.82 -32.82 11.66
C GLU A 368 16.58 -31.91 11.66
N ILE A 369 15.78 -31.96 12.73
CA ILE A 369 14.63 -31.06 12.93
C ILE A 369 15.12 -29.60 12.98
N LYS A 370 16.16 -29.30 13.77
CA LYS A 370 16.73 -27.94 13.87
C LYS A 370 17.32 -27.48 12.53
N ALA A 371 17.99 -28.36 11.79
CA ALA A 371 18.51 -28.05 10.46
C ALA A 371 17.40 -27.72 9.46
N SER A 372 16.27 -28.45 9.52
CA SER A 372 15.10 -28.20 8.69
C SER A 372 14.44 -26.85 9.03
N SER A 373 14.29 -26.53 10.32
CA SER A 373 13.78 -25.21 10.76
C SER A 373 14.69 -24.06 10.32
N LEU A 374 16.01 -24.22 10.41
CA LEU A 374 16.98 -23.23 9.92
C LEU A 374 16.87 -23.01 8.42
N TYR A 375 16.70 -24.08 7.64
CA TYR A 375 16.54 -23.96 6.19
C TYR A 375 15.30 -23.11 5.83
N ILE A 376 14.20 -23.29 6.55
CA ILE A 376 13.00 -22.47 6.34
C ILE A 376 13.28 -20.99 6.62
N ASP A 377 13.85 -20.65 7.78
CA ASP A 377 14.08 -19.24 8.14
C ASP A 377 15.20 -18.57 7.34
N GLU A 378 16.34 -19.25 7.17
CA GLU A 378 17.55 -18.68 6.58
C GLU A 378 17.65 -18.82 5.06
N VAL A 379 16.88 -19.74 4.46
CA VAL A 379 16.88 -19.91 3.00
C VAL A 379 15.53 -19.52 2.40
N ILE A 380 14.42 -20.05 2.89
CA ILE A 380 13.13 -19.80 2.23
C ILE A 380 12.63 -18.39 2.56
N CYS A 381 12.43 -18.08 3.85
CA CYS A 381 11.82 -16.83 4.30
C CYS A 381 12.68 -15.59 4.02
N THR A 382 14.00 -15.71 4.03
CA THR A 382 14.93 -14.59 3.83
C THR A 382 15.30 -14.35 2.37
N HIS A 383 15.26 -15.36 1.49
CA HIS A 383 15.41 -15.13 0.04
C HIS A 383 14.19 -14.43 -0.57
N GLU A 384 12.99 -14.71 -0.06
CA GLU A 384 11.79 -14.00 -0.50
C GLU A 384 11.68 -12.60 0.11
N GLY A 385 12.36 -12.34 1.24
CA GLY A 385 12.32 -11.09 2.02
C GLY A 385 13.31 -9.98 1.65
N GLY A 386 14.07 -10.08 0.57
CA GLY A 386 14.80 -8.92 0.01
C GLY A 386 16.27 -9.15 -0.31
N GLY A 387 16.53 -9.34 -1.60
CA GLY A 387 17.83 -9.22 -2.27
C GLY A 387 17.66 -9.56 -3.77
N PRO A 388 18.39 -8.94 -4.71
CA PRO A 388 18.23 -9.25 -6.13
C PRO A 388 18.55 -10.73 -6.37
N PRO A 389 17.89 -11.40 -7.33
CA PRO A 389 18.14 -12.80 -7.60
C PRO A 389 19.59 -12.93 -8.08
N ARG A 390 20.47 -13.48 -7.25
CA ARG A 390 21.73 -14.00 -7.77
C ARG A 390 21.38 -15.25 -8.57
N SER A 391 21.37 -15.08 -9.88
CA SER A 391 21.47 -16.16 -10.85
C SER A 391 22.52 -17.18 -10.38
N GLY A 392 22.15 -18.45 -10.37
CA GLY A 392 23.09 -19.54 -10.11
C GLY A 392 22.43 -20.74 -9.45
N HIS A 393 22.07 -21.72 -10.28
CA HIS A 393 22.03 -23.15 -9.99
C HIS A 393 22.31 -23.57 -8.55
N LEU A 394 21.43 -24.39 -7.98
CA LEU A 394 21.85 -25.61 -7.29
C LEU A 394 20.75 -26.66 -7.40
N HIS A 395 21.03 -27.61 -8.28
CA HIS A 395 20.49 -28.96 -8.27
C HIS A 395 20.70 -29.55 -6.87
N LEU A 396 19.65 -29.79 -6.12
CA LEU A 396 19.70 -30.70 -4.98
C LEU A 396 19.63 -32.13 -5.52
N GLN A 397 20.81 -32.61 -5.88
CA GLN A 397 21.09 -34.00 -6.16
C GLN A 397 20.97 -34.76 -4.84
N ARG A 398 19.95 -35.62 -4.73
CA ARG A 398 19.81 -36.60 -3.66
C ARG A 398 20.92 -37.63 -3.81
N ASP A 399 22.06 -37.40 -3.16
CA ASP A 399 23.00 -38.48 -2.89
C ASP A 399 22.52 -39.24 -1.65
N LYS A 400 21.68 -40.25 -1.91
CA LYS A 400 21.58 -41.41 -1.04
C LYS A 400 22.86 -42.22 -1.23
N GLN A 401 23.76 -42.19 -0.25
CA GLN A 401 24.68 -43.32 -0.05
C GLN A 401 24.11 -44.24 1.03
N PRO A 402 23.91 -45.54 0.73
CA PRO A 402 23.63 -46.54 1.75
C PRO A 402 24.95 -46.98 2.38
N PHE A 403 25.09 -46.81 3.70
CA PHE A 403 26.07 -47.58 4.45
C PHE A 403 25.46 -48.93 4.81
N THR A 404 25.81 -49.94 4.01
CA THR A 404 25.88 -51.35 4.43
C THR A 404 27.34 -51.75 4.33
N THR A 405 28.02 -51.97 5.45
CA THR A 405 28.58 -53.26 5.89
C THR A 405 29.07 -53.10 7.32
#